data_AF-A0A401FME4-F1
#
_entry.id   AF-A0A401FME4-F1
#
_cell.length_a   1.000
_cell.length_b   1.000
_cell.length_c   1.000
_cell.angle_alpha   90.00
_cell.angle_beta   90.00
_cell.angle_gamma   90.00
#
_symmetry.space_group_name_H-M   'P 1'
#
loop_
_entity.id
_entity.type
_entity.pdbx_description
1 polymer ?
#
loop_
_entity_poly.entity_id
_entity_poly.type
_entity_poly.pdbx_seq_one_letter_code
_entity_poly.pdbx_strand_id
1 'polypeptide(L)'
;MTAGDPEWNQTGTLFDGIRIWSERKKTLTKEDVKTRAKQAIKIQVANGIQFVRSHVDVTDPNLTALKALIEVREEVKDQVELQLVAFPQEGILSFPNGKELMTEAADLGADAMGGIPHFEFTREYGVESLKFLMKLAEQKIN
;
A
#
# COMPACT_ATOMS: atom_id res chain seq x y z
N MET A 1 -3.39 5.54 15.34
CA MET A 1 -1.97 5.45 14.91
C MET A 1 -1.46 4.04 15.18
N THR A 2 -0.49 3.52 14.42
CA THR A 2 0.01 2.11 14.53
C THR A 2 1.40 1.98 15.15
N ALA A 3 2.08 3.08 15.47
CA ALA A 3 3.42 3.03 16.04
C ALA A 3 3.41 2.32 17.40
N GLY A 4 4.30 1.35 17.59
CA GLY A 4 4.39 0.55 18.81
C GLY A 4 3.48 -0.68 18.83
N ASP A 5 2.75 -0.99 17.76
CA ASP A 5 1.90 -2.17 17.63
C ASP A 5 2.26 -2.95 16.34
N PRO A 6 2.78 -4.19 16.42
CA PRO A 6 2.94 -5.00 17.64
C PRO A 6 4.13 -4.59 18.54
N GLU A 7 5.09 -3.84 18.02
CA GLU A 7 6.25 -3.36 18.77
C GLU A 7 6.84 -2.09 18.16
N TRP A 8 7.75 -1.44 18.89
CA TRP A 8 8.48 -0.28 18.39
C TRP A 8 9.64 -0.71 17.48
N ASN A 9 9.82 0.00 16.37
CA ASN A 9 11.03 -0.11 15.55
C ASN A 9 12.21 0.53 16.29
N GLN A 10 12.82 -0.22 17.22
CA GLN A 10 13.94 0.24 18.06
C GLN A 10 15.19 0.55 17.24
N THR A 11 15.41 -0.19 16.16
CA THR A 11 16.59 0.00 15.30
C THR A 11 16.47 1.22 14.39
N GLY A 12 15.25 1.69 14.14
CA GLY A 12 14.96 2.78 13.21
C GLY A 12 15.27 2.43 11.75
N THR A 13 15.41 1.15 11.41
CA THR A 13 15.77 0.70 10.06
C THR A 13 14.55 0.37 9.22
N LEU A 14 14.69 0.52 7.89
CA LEU A 14 13.65 0.13 6.93
C LEU A 14 13.27 -1.35 7.07
N PHE A 15 14.27 -2.23 7.13
CA PHE A 15 14.07 -3.68 7.17
C PHE A 15 13.30 -4.14 8.41
N ASP A 16 13.62 -3.55 9.56
CA ASP A 16 12.93 -3.84 10.81
C ASP A 16 11.48 -3.32 10.76
N GLY A 17 11.27 -2.16 10.13
CA GLY A 17 9.93 -1.64 9.85
C GLY A 17 9.10 -2.56 8.97
N ILE A 18 9.67 -3.12 7.90
CA ILE A 18 9.00 -4.08 7.01
C ILE A 18 8.62 -5.34 7.80
N ARG A 19 9.53 -5.86 8.62
CA ARG A 19 9.26 -7.02 9.48
C ARG A 19 8.11 -6.77 10.45
N ILE A 20 8.14 -5.64 11.17
CA ILE A 20 7.07 -5.25 12.12
C ILE A 20 5.74 -5.08 11.39
N TRP A 21 5.76 -4.47 10.20
CA TRP A 21 4.58 -4.32 9.37
C TRP A 21 4.01 -5.68 8.91
N SER A 22 4.87 -6.63 8.51
CA SER A 22 4.46 -7.99 8.15
C SER A 22 3.76 -8.71 9.31
N GLU A 23 4.23 -8.52 10.55
CA GLU A 23 3.53 -9.03 11.73
C GLU A 23 2.19 -8.32 11.97
N ARG A 24 2.14 -6.99 11.82
CA ARG A 24 0.90 -6.22 12.02
C ARG A 24 -0.18 -6.56 11.00
N LYS A 25 0.21 -6.90 9.77
CA LYS A 25 -0.72 -7.30 8.70
C LYS A 25 -1.56 -8.53 9.07
N LYS A 26 -1.02 -9.46 9.87
CA LYS A 26 -1.72 -10.70 10.27
C LYS A 26 -2.99 -10.45 11.08
N THR A 27 -3.08 -9.31 11.76
CA THR A 27 -4.23 -8.91 12.59
C THR A 27 -5.04 -7.76 11.97
N LEU A 28 -4.71 -7.39 10.73
CA LEU A 28 -5.34 -6.26 10.04
C LEU A 28 -6.79 -6.60 9.70
N THR A 29 -7.71 -5.69 10.02
CA THR A 29 -9.11 -5.79 9.60
C THR A 29 -9.49 -4.55 8.80
N LYS A 30 -10.52 -4.67 7.95
CA LYS A 30 -11.05 -3.53 7.21
C LYS A 30 -11.41 -2.36 8.12
N GLU A 31 -12.15 -2.63 9.21
CA GLU A 31 -12.62 -1.58 10.13
C GLU A 31 -11.47 -0.83 10.81
N ASP A 32 -10.44 -1.57 11.23
CA ASP A 32 -9.22 -0.99 11.79
C ASP A 32 -8.52 -0.06 10.78
N VAL A 33 -8.37 -0.51 9.52
CA VAL A 33 -7.79 0.32 8.45
C VAL A 33 -8.61 1.58 8.22
N LYS A 34 -9.94 1.47 8.07
CA LYS A 34 -10.84 2.61 7.84
C LYS A 34 -10.76 3.63 8.97
N THR A 35 -10.85 3.16 10.21
CA THR A 35 -10.79 4.02 11.40
C THR A 35 -9.49 4.82 11.43
N ARG A 36 -8.34 4.16 11.23
CA ARG A 36 -7.04 4.83 11.27
C ARG A 36 -6.82 5.78 10.09
N ALA A 37 -7.24 5.38 8.90
CA ALA A 37 -7.12 6.22 7.70
C ALA A 37 -7.93 7.52 7.84
N LYS A 38 -9.19 7.42 8.28
CA LYS A 38 -10.04 8.61 8.54
C LYS A 38 -9.47 9.52 9.62
N GLN A 39 -8.90 8.96 10.68
CA GLN A 39 -8.21 9.77 11.70
C GLN A 39 -7.04 10.55 11.12
N ALA A 40 -6.21 9.90 10.29
CA ALA A 40 -5.08 10.57 9.63
C ALA A 40 -5.56 11.65 8.65
N ILE A 41 -6.56 11.35 7.82
CA ILE A 41 -7.16 12.30 6.88
C ILE A 41 -7.75 13.51 7.61
N LYS A 42 -8.47 13.30 8.73
CA LYS A 42 -9.03 14.39 9.54
C LYS A 42 -7.94 15.35 10.02
N ILE A 43 -6.79 14.82 10.45
CA ILE A 43 -5.64 15.66 10.85
C ILE A 43 -5.09 16.42 9.64
N GLN A 44 -4.96 15.78 8.49
CA GLN A 44 -4.47 16.40 7.26
C GLN A 44 -5.39 17.54 6.79
N VAL A 45 -6.70 17.30 6.73
CA VAL A 45 -7.72 18.31 6.37
C VAL A 45 -7.71 19.48 7.34
N ALA A 46 -7.57 19.22 8.65
CA ALA A 46 -7.45 20.29 9.66
C ALA A 46 -6.22 21.19 9.45
N ASN A 47 -5.21 20.72 8.70
CA ASN A 47 -4.02 21.49 8.32
C ASN A 47 -4.08 21.99 6.87
N GLY A 48 -5.26 21.99 6.23
CA GLY A 48 -5.46 22.51 4.88
C GLY A 48 -5.02 21.59 3.74
N ILE A 49 -4.69 20.33 4.02
CA ILE A 49 -4.33 19.36 2.97
C ILE A 49 -5.61 18.87 2.28
N GLN A 50 -5.66 19.06 0.96
CA GLN A 50 -6.81 18.68 0.11
C GLN A 50 -6.49 17.61 -0.94
N PHE A 51 -5.21 17.29 -1.15
CA PHE A 51 -4.77 16.27 -2.12
C PHE A 51 -3.78 15.32 -1.44
N VAL A 52 -4.11 14.03 -1.45
CA VAL A 52 -3.35 12.99 -0.75
C VAL A 52 -3.11 11.83 -1.70
N ARG A 53 -1.87 11.37 -1.78
CA ARG A 53 -1.52 10.11 -2.43
C ARG A 53 -0.97 9.15 -1.37
N SER A 54 -1.68 8.04 -1.16
CA SER A 54 -1.29 7.03 -0.18
C SER A 54 -0.84 5.75 -0.87
N HIS A 55 0.33 5.26 -0.48
CA HIS A 55 0.75 3.90 -0.83
C HIS A 55 -0.02 2.91 0.05
N VAL A 56 -0.47 1.83 -0.57
CA VAL A 56 -1.20 0.75 0.12
C VAL A 56 -0.47 -0.55 -0.14
N ASP A 57 -0.08 -1.23 0.92
CA ASP A 57 0.56 -2.53 0.78
C ASP A 57 -0.42 -3.55 0.18
N VAL A 58 -0.06 -4.11 -0.98
CA VAL A 58 -0.82 -5.16 -1.68
C VAL A 58 -0.18 -6.55 -1.57
N THR A 59 0.93 -6.69 -0.84
CA THR A 59 1.47 -8.00 -0.42
C THR A 59 0.66 -8.58 0.75
N ASP A 60 -0.64 -8.73 0.50
CA ASP A 60 -1.66 -9.34 1.34
C ASP A 60 -2.62 -10.12 0.41
N PRO A 61 -2.72 -11.46 0.53
CA PRO A 61 -3.60 -12.28 -0.30
C PRO A 61 -5.08 -11.84 -0.30
N ASN A 62 -5.53 -11.12 0.73
CA ASN A 62 -6.92 -10.66 0.83
C ASN A 62 -7.11 -9.22 0.31
N LEU A 63 -6.03 -8.49 0.05
CA LEU A 63 -6.03 -7.06 -0.29
C LEU A 63 -6.86 -6.23 0.70
N THR A 64 -6.76 -6.55 1.99
CA THR A 64 -7.61 -6.03 3.07
C THR A 64 -7.54 -4.51 3.16
N ALA A 65 -6.31 -4.00 3.16
CA ALA A 65 -6.03 -2.58 3.26
C ALA A 65 -6.52 -1.81 2.04
N LEU A 66 -6.29 -2.34 0.83
CA LEU A 66 -6.72 -1.70 -0.41
C LEU A 66 -8.25 -1.60 -0.49
N LYS A 67 -8.95 -2.72 -0.25
CA LYS A 67 -10.42 -2.74 -0.26
C LYS A 67 -11.01 -1.77 0.77
N ALA A 68 -10.40 -1.67 1.96
CA ALA A 68 -10.81 -0.70 2.98
C ALA A 68 -10.56 0.75 2.55
N LEU A 69 -9.40 1.05 1.95
CA LEU A 69 -9.04 2.41 1.55
C LEU A 69 -9.79 2.91 0.32
N ILE A 70 -10.22 2.02 -0.58
CA ILE A 70 -11.16 2.36 -1.66
C ILE A 70 -12.49 2.84 -1.07
N GLU A 71 -13.02 2.17 -0.05
CA GLU A 71 -14.24 2.64 0.64
C GLU A 71 -13.98 4.00 1.32
N VAL A 72 -12.82 4.19 1.96
CA VAL A 72 -12.47 5.49 2.57
C VAL A 72 -12.40 6.60 1.53
N ARG A 73 -11.80 6.35 0.36
CA ARG A 73 -11.72 7.31 -0.75
C ARG A 73 -13.10 7.85 -1.10
N GLU A 74 -14.10 6.99 -1.24
CA GLU A 74 -15.48 7.41 -1.49
C GLU A 74 -16.11 8.18 -0.33
N GLU A 75 -15.85 7.75 0.91
CA GLU A 75 -16.41 8.37 2.12
C GLU A 75 -15.85 9.77 2.40
N VAL A 76 -14.67 10.11 1.86
CA VAL A 76 -13.99 11.40 2.13
C VAL A 76 -13.89 12.33 0.93
N LYS A 77 -14.44 11.95 -0.23
CA LYS A 77 -14.27 12.67 -1.50
C LYS A 77 -14.69 14.15 -1.48
N ASP A 78 -15.64 14.52 -0.62
CA ASP A 78 -16.08 15.91 -0.47
C ASP A 78 -15.13 16.76 0.38
N GLN A 79 -14.12 16.15 1.00
CA GLN A 79 -13.16 16.79 1.91
C GLN A 79 -11.73 16.75 1.36
N VAL A 80 -11.35 15.66 0.70
CA VAL A 80 -9.99 15.43 0.19
C VAL A 80 -10.02 14.56 -1.06
N GLU A 81 -9.20 14.91 -2.04
CA GLU A 81 -8.87 14.05 -3.17
C GLU A 81 -7.85 12.99 -2.71
N LEU A 82 -8.25 11.72 -2.68
CA LEU A 82 -7.41 10.62 -2.23
C LEU A 82 -7.06 9.69 -3.40
N GLN A 83 -5.78 9.64 -3.76
CA GLN A 83 -5.24 8.66 -4.70
C GLN A 83 -4.56 7.50 -3.97
N LEU A 84 -4.80 6.29 -4.46
CA LEU A 84 -4.27 5.05 -3.89
C LEU A 84 -3.24 4.43 -4.83
N VAL A 85 -2.03 4.20 -4.32
CA VAL A 85 -0.96 3.51 -5.05
C VAL A 85 -0.90 2.06 -4.59
N ALA A 86 -1.07 1.11 -5.51
CA ALA A 86 -0.83 -0.31 -5.23
C ALA A 86 0.67 -0.52 -5.02
N PHE A 87 1.08 -0.82 -3.78
CA PHE A 87 2.49 -0.88 -3.39
C PHE A 87 2.89 -2.29 -2.93
N PRO A 88 3.82 -2.96 -3.63
CA PRO A 88 4.23 -4.32 -3.29
C PRO A 88 5.32 -4.28 -2.20
N GLN A 89 4.96 -4.06 -0.93
CA GLN A 89 5.91 -3.78 0.15
C GLN A 89 6.99 -4.88 0.34
N GLU A 90 6.61 -6.14 0.14
CA GLU A 90 7.50 -7.31 0.25
C GLU A 90 8.05 -7.79 -1.12
N GLY A 91 7.94 -6.96 -2.17
CA GLY A 91 8.41 -7.25 -3.53
C GLY A 91 7.33 -7.87 -4.43
N ILE A 92 7.48 -7.69 -5.74
CA ILE A 92 6.59 -8.26 -6.77
C ILE A 92 6.99 -9.70 -7.08
N LEU A 93 8.30 -9.96 -7.19
CA LEU A 93 8.83 -11.29 -7.55
C LEU A 93 9.29 -12.07 -6.33
N SER A 94 9.42 -11.39 -5.19
CA SER A 94 9.88 -11.97 -3.92
C SER A 94 8.74 -12.35 -2.98
N PHE A 95 7.49 -12.00 -3.32
CA PHE A 95 6.28 -12.37 -2.58
C PHE A 95 5.42 -13.36 -3.39
N PRO A 96 4.84 -14.39 -2.74
CA PRO A 96 3.93 -15.32 -3.41
C PRO A 96 2.79 -14.59 -4.13
N ASN A 97 2.59 -14.89 -5.41
CA ASN A 97 1.53 -14.31 -6.24
C ASN A 97 1.63 -12.78 -6.40
N GLY A 98 2.80 -12.17 -6.26
CA GLY A 98 2.95 -10.71 -6.29
C GLY A 98 2.51 -10.06 -7.60
N LYS A 99 2.74 -10.69 -8.77
CA LYS A 99 2.25 -10.18 -10.07
C LYS A 99 0.72 -10.18 -10.12
N GLU A 100 0.10 -11.25 -9.65
CA GLU A 100 -1.35 -11.40 -9.61
C GLU A 100 -1.99 -10.39 -8.65
N LEU A 101 -1.43 -10.20 -7.46
CA LEU A 101 -1.90 -9.21 -6.48
C LEU A 101 -1.80 -7.78 -7.02
N MET A 102 -0.70 -7.45 -7.71
CA MET A 102 -0.56 -6.14 -8.37
C MET A 102 -1.62 -5.94 -9.47
N THR A 103 -1.93 -6.99 -10.22
CA THR A 103 -2.95 -6.93 -11.28
C THR A 103 -4.36 -6.78 -10.68
N GLU A 104 -4.70 -7.57 -9.65
CA GLU A 104 -5.98 -7.44 -8.94
C GLU A 104 -6.12 -6.06 -8.29
N ALA A 105 -5.04 -5.51 -7.72
CA ALA A 105 -5.06 -4.18 -7.14
C ALA A 105 -5.37 -3.09 -8.17
N ALA A 106 -4.83 -3.21 -9.39
CA ALA A 106 -5.17 -2.32 -10.50
C ALA A 106 -6.64 -2.48 -10.91
N ASP A 107 -7.13 -3.72 -11.03
CA ASP A 107 -8.53 -4.01 -11.40
C ASP A 107 -9.54 -3.54 -10.35
N LEU A 108 -9.16 -3.51 -9.07
CA LEU A 108 -9.97 -2.94 -7.98
C LEU A 108 -10.01 -1.41 -7.98
N GLY A 109 -9.22 -0.74 -8.83
CA GLY A 109 -9.24 0.72 -8.98
C GLY A 109 -8.19 1.45 -8.14
N ALA A 110 -6.99 0.88 -7.98
CA ALA A 110 -5.82 1.66 -7.61
C ALA A 110 -5.51 2.70 -8.71
N ASP A 111 -5.15 3.92 -8.31
CA ASP A 111 -4.94 5.05 -9.22
C ASP A 111 -3.51 5.09 -9.80
N ALA A 112 -2.57 4.37 -9.17
CA ALA A 112 -1.20 4.25 -9.63
C ALA A 112 -0.55 2.94 -9.17
N MET A 113 0.49 2.53 -9.88
CA MET A 113 1.28 1.35 -9.54
C MET A 113 2.62 1.76 -8.92
N GLY A 114 2.93 1.21 -7.75
CA GLY A 114 4.20 1.41 -7.03
C GLY A 114 5.13 0.20 -7.14
N GLY A 115 6.39 0.37 -6.73
CA GLY A 115 7.37 -0.71 -6.75
C GLY A 115 8.52 -0.50 -5.76
N ILE A 116 9.20 -1.57 -5.39
CA ILE A 116 10.33 -1.57 -4.45
C ILE A 116 11.51 -2.41 -5.00
N PRO A 117 12.06 -2.08 -6.18
CA PRO A 117 13.00 -2.96 -6.89
C PRO A 117 14.29 -3.27 -6.11
N HIS A 118 14.67 -2.41 -5.17
CA HIS A 118 15.84 -2.59 -4.31
C HIS A 118 15.63 -3.60 -3.17
N PHE A 119 14.37 -4.01 -2.92
CA PHE A 119 14.01 -5.00 -1.90
C PHE A 119 13.72 -6.38 -2.50
N GLU A 120 13.70 -6.50 -3.82
CA GLU A 120 13.66 -7.81 -4.46
C GLU A 120 14.90 -8.65 -4.09
N PHE A 121 14.75 -9.97 -4.02
CA PHE A 121 15.83 -10.87 -3.58
C PHE A 121 17.11 -10.78 -4.43
N THR A 122 16.99 -10.39 -5.70
CA THR A 122 18.12 -10.27 -6.62
C THR A 122 18.02 -9.00 -7.45
N ARG A 123 19.16 -8.54 -7.96
CA ARG A 123 19.22 -7.43 -8.92
C ARG A 123 18.36 -7.72 -10.15
N GLU A 124 18.40 -8.95 -10.65
CA GLU A 124 17.67 -9.41 -11.82
C GLU A 124 16.16 -9.32 -11.59
N TYR A 125 15.70 -9.70 -10.40
CA TYR A 125 14.30 -9.53 -10.00
C TYR A 125 13.93 -8.06 -9.89
N GLY A 126 14.81 -7.20 -9.34
CA GLY A 126 14.60 -5.76 -9.35
C GLY A 126 14.40 -5.17 -10.74
N VAL A 127 15.14 -5.66 -11.74
CA VAL A 127 14.98 -5.22 -13.14
C VAL A 127 13.68 -5.76 -13.75
N GLU A 128 13.36 -7.04 -13.52
CA GLU A 128 12.14 -7.65 -14.06
C GLU A 128 10.86 -7.07 -13.43
N SER A 129 10.87 -6.79 -12.12
CA SER A 129 9.74 -6.20 -11.41
C SER A 129 9.39 -4.82 -11.96
N LEU A 130 10.40 -4.00 -12.31
CA LEU A 130 10.19 -2.72 -13.00
C LEU A 130 9.58 -2.89 -14.40
N LYS A 131 10.08 -3.84 -15.20
CA LYS A 131 9.51 -4.11 -16.54
C LYS A 131 8.04 -4.52 -16.44
N PHE A 132 7.72 -5.41 -15.50
CA PHE A 132 6.36 -5.83 -15.23
C PHE A 132 5.49 -4.63 -14.78
N LEU A 133 5.96 -3.85 -13.80
CA LEU A 133 5.26 -2.70 -13.25
C LEU A 133 4.88 -1.69 -14.33
N MET A 134 5.84 -1.31 -15.18
CA MET A 134 5.64 -0.35 -16.26
C MET A 134 4.62 -0.85 -17.28
N LYS A 135 4.72 -2.14 -17.67
CA LYS A 135 3.76 -2.76 -18.58
C LYS A 135 2.35 -2.81 -17.99
N LEU A 136 2.23 -3.16 -16.71
CA LEU A 136 0.93 -3.21 -16.04
C LEU A 136 0.30 -1.81 -15.94
N ALA A 137 1.09 -0.80 -15.60
CA ALA A 137 0.63 0.58 -15.54
C ALA A 137 0.12 1.06 -16.92
N GLU A 138 0.88 0.84 -17.99
CA GLU A 138 0.47 1.15 -19.37
C GLU A 138 -0.87 0.49 -19.77
N GLN A 139 -1.14 -0.71 -19.25
CA GLN A 139 -2.34 -1.47 -19.61
C GLN A 139 -3.58 -1.12 -18.79
N LYS A 140 -3.40 -0.68 -17.54
CA LYS A 140 -4.48 -0.63 -16.54
C LYS A 140 -4.72 0.76 -15.95
N ILE A 141 -3.74 1.65 -16.01
CA ILE A 141 -3.80 2.97 -15.39
C ILE A 141 -3.79 4.03 -16.51
N ASN A 142 -4.89 4.77 -16.64
CA ASN A 142 -5.07 5.86 -17.60
C ASN A 142 -5.00 7.23 -16.91
#